data_AF-K1UGT6-F1
#
_entry.id   AF-K1UGT6-F1
#
_cell.length_a   1.000
_cell.length_b   1.000
_cell.length_c   1.000
_cell.angle_alpha   90.00
_cell.angle_beta   90.00
_cell.angle_gamma   90.00
#
_symmetry.space_group_name_H-M   'P 1'
#
loop_
_entity.id
_entity.type
_entity.pdbx_description
1 polymer ?
#
loop_
_entity_poly.entity_id
_entity_poly.type
_entity_poly.pdbx_seq_one_letter_code
_entity_poly.pdbx_strand_id
1 'polypeptide(L)'
;LIHDYFFAKSLDKLRPGGVMALVTSKGTMDKENSAVRKYIAQRAELLGAIRLPNNTFKGNAGTEVVSDILILQKRDRLIDIEPDWVHLDADENGIKMNSYFVQHPEMILGEMKMVSGRFGMEATCVPYENADLAAQLDEAVANIHGEITEYEVEEELEEEDNSIPADPTVRNFSYTVVDNKIYYRENSRMTPVEVSATAENRIKGMIAIRNSVRTLIELQTEDYPDSEIKAEQERLNRLYDTFSGKYGLINSRANTSAFSQDSSFSLLSALEIIGEDGELERKADMFSKRTIKPHTPVTSVDTASEALAVSLGEKATIDMDYMMELSGKSENEIFEDLKGVIFLNPLYEYGNSYEPKYLMADEYLSGNVREKLRLQRTRQNSIRKIIRSM
;
A
#
# COMPACT_ATOMS: atom_id res chain seq x y z
N LEU A 1 5.06 12.65 -14.61
CA LEU A 1 5.36 11.38 -15.31
C LEU A 1 6.10 10.47 -14.33
N ILE A 2 6.07 9.15 -14.53
CA ILE A 2 6.81 8.20 -13.67
C ILE A 2 8.31 8.57 -13.57
N HIS A 3 8.89 9.07 -14.65
CA HIS A 3 10.28 9.53 -14.69
C HIS A 3 10.59 10.65 -13.67
N ASP A 4 9.67 11.61 -13.50
CA ASP A 4 9.83 12.72 -12.55
C ASP A 4 9.87 12.21 -11.09
N TYR A 5 9.11 11.14 -10.80
CA TYR A 5 9.10 10.53 -9.47
C TYR A 5 10.40 9.78 -9.17
N PHE A 6 10.90 8.97 -10.12
CA PHE A 6 12.18 8.28 -9.96
C PHE A 6 13.34 9.28 -9.84
N PHE A 7 13.28 10.38 -10.58
CA PHE A 7 14.23 11.47 -10.47
C PHE A 7 14.25 12.03 -9.04
N ALA A 8 13.09 12.43 -8.53
CA ALA A 8 12.96 12.99 -7.19
C ALA A 8 13.48 12.04 -6.10
N LYS A 9 13.11 10.76 -6.18
CA LYS A 9 13.54 9.76 -5.19
C LYS A 9 15.01 9.40 -5.27
N SER A 10 15.59 9.37 -6.47
CA SER A 10 17.03 9.12 -6.63
C SER A 10 17.85 10.27 -6.05
N LEU A 11 17.41 11.52 -6.29
CA LEU A 11 18.03 12.69 -5.69
C LEU A 11 17.90 12.72 -4.17
N ASP A 12 16.75 12.33 -3.61
CA ASP A 12 16.55 12.23 -2.16
C ASP A 12 17.55 11.26 -1.50
N LYS A 13 17.94 10.18 -2.20
CA LYS A 13 18.89 9.17 -1.71
C LYS A 13 20.36 9.55 -1.86
N LEU A 14 20.68 10.59 -2.63
CA LEU A 14 22.03 11.10 -2.74
C LEU A 14 22.42 11.80 -1.44
N ARG A 15 23.68 11.75 -1.03
CA ARG A 15 24.17 12.59 0.09
C ARG A 15 24.29 14.06 -0.35
N PRO A 16 24.21 15.04 0.55
CA PRO A 16 24.66 16.41 0.27
C PRO A 16 26.02 16.44 -0.44
N GLY A 17 26.17 17.30 -1.45
CA GLY A 17 27.38 17.38 -2.28
C GLY A 17 27.61 16.20 -3.22
N GLY A 18 26.83 15.11 -3.11
CA GLY A 18 26.89 14.00 -4.06
C GLY A 18 26.43 14.42 -5.45
N VAL A 19 26.99 13.77 -6.48
CA VAL A 19 26.67 14.02 -7.89
C VAL A 19 25.88 12.86 -8.48
N MET A 20 24.84 13.16 -9.26
CA MET A 20 24.01 12.21 -9.97
C MET A 20 24.00 12.55 -11.45
N ALA A 21 24.29 11.56 -12.29
CA ALA A 21 24.13 11.63 -13.74
C ALA A 21 22.99 10.70 -14.17
N LEU A 22 22.06 11.19 -14.98
CA LEU A 22 20.90 10.42 -15.42
C LEU A 22 20.50 10.74 -16.85
N VAL A 23 20.00 9.72 -17.56
CA VAL A 23 19.45 9.87 -18.91
C VAL A 23 17.92 9.99 -18.80
N THR A 24 17.36 11.04 -19.39
CA THR A 24 15.92 11.27 -19.46
C THR A 24 15.49 11.70 -20.85
N SER A 25 14.19 11.64 -21.16
CA SER A 25 13.68 12.23 -22.40
C SER A 25 13.80 13.76 -22.39
N LYS A 26 13.86 14.40 -23.56
CA LYS A 26 13.81 15.88 -23.67
C LYS A 26 12.63 16.53 -22.92
N GLY A 27 11.56 15.77 -22.67
CA GLY A 27 10.38 16.24 -21.95
C GLY A 27 10.64 16.65 -20.50
N THR A 28 11.73 16.25 -19.86
CA THR A 28 12.07 16.77 -18.52
C THR A 28 12.50 18.24 -18.60
N MET A 29 13.35 18.57 -19.57
CA MET A 29 13.91 19.91 -19.73
C MET A 29 12.98 20.84 -20.52
N ASP A 30 12.30 20.34 -21.56
CA ASP A 30 11.55 21.17 -22.51
C ASP A 30 10.05 21.31 -22.21
N LYS A 31 9.53 20.65 -21.18
CA LYS A 31 8.09 20.72 -20.86
C LYS A 31 7.68 22.12 -20.42
N GLU A 32 6.54 22.58 -20.93
CA GLU A 32 5.96 23.90 -20.58
C GLU A 32 5.78 24.09 -19.07
N ASN A 33 5.32 23.05 -18.39
CA ASN A 33 5.20 23.08 -16.93
C ASN A 33 6.59 22.92 -16.28
N SER A 34 7.04 23.98 -15.59
CA SER A 34 8.35 24.05 -14.92
C SER A 34 8.38 23.41 -13.52
N ALA A 35 7.28 22.87 -13.00
CA ALA A 35 7.20 22.36 -11.62
C ALA A 35 8.29 21.32 -11.29
N VAL A 36 8.60 20.43 -12.22
CA VAL A 36 9.67 19.44 -12.03
C VAL A 36 11.03 20.12 -11.99
N ARG A 37 11.32 21.06 -12.92
CA ARG A 37 12.59 21.81 -12.92
C ARG A 37 12.76 22.64 -11.65
N LYS A 38 11.70 23.29 -11.16
CA LYS A 38 11.70 23.99 -9.86
C LYS A 38 12.00 23.04 -8.72
N TYR A 39 11.32 21.90 -8.66
CA TYR A 39 11.55 20.88 -7.64
C TYR A 39 13.02 20.43 -7.59
N ILE A 40 13.64 20.27 -8.75
CA ILE A 40 15.04 19.88 -8.92
C ILE A 40 15.96 21.02 -8.48
N ALA A 41 15.76 22.24 -8.98
CA ALA A 41 16.59 23.42 -8.67
C ALA A 41 16.66 23.71 -7.17
N GLN A 42 15.55 23.50 -6.45
CA GLN A 42 15.50 23.70 -5.01
C GLN A 42 16.35 22.69 -4.20
N ARG A 43 16.65 21.52 -4.80
CA ARG A 43 17.32 20.38 -4.14
C ARG A 43 18.72 20.12 -4.67
N ALA A 44 18.99 20.52 -5.90
CA ALA A 44 20.23 20.26 -6.59
C ALA A 44 20.63 21.46 -7.44
N GLU A 45 21.94 21.56 -7.63
CA GLU A 45 22.55 22.40 -8.62
C GLU A 45 22.68 21.62 -9.93
N LEU A 46 22.36 22.26 -11.06
CA LEU A 46 22.59 21.70 -12.38
C LEU A 46 24.04 22.01 -12.76
N LEU A 47 24.90 20.99 -12.72
CA LEU A 47 26.30 21.11 -13.15
C LEU A 47 26.40 21.18 -14.67
N GLY A 48 25.52 20.44 -15.35
CA GLY A 48 25.38 20.49 -16.80
C GLY A 48 24.30 19.57 -17.33
N ALA A 49 23.91 19.78 -18.58
CA ALA A 49 22.99 18.93 -19.30
C ALA A 49 23.49 18.70 -20.73
N ILE A 50 23.44 17.48 -21.25
CA ILE A 50 23.88 17.16 -22.62
C ILE A 50 22.70 16.64 -23.40
N ARG A 51 22.38 17.25 -24.55
CA ARG A 51 21.29 16.79 -25.43
C ARG A 51 21.82 15.86 -26.50
N LEU A 52 21.27 14.66 -26.55
CA LEU A 52 21.67 13.59 -27.46
C LEU A 52 20.82 13.58 -28.74
N PRO A 53 21.40 13.17 -29.89
CA PRO A 53 20.66 12.99 -31.13
C PRO A 53 19.54 11.96 -31.02
N ASN A 54 18.49 12.15 -31.82
CA ASN A 54 17.32 11.27 -31.81
C ASN A 54 17.63 9.80 -32.17
N ASN A 55 18.71 9.53 -32.89
CA ASN A 55 19.11 8.18 -33.31
C ASN A 55 19.99 7.45 -32.28
N THR A 56 20.35 8.09 -31.16
CA THR A 56 21.30 7.53 -30.17
C THR A 56 20.92 6.12 -29.70
N PHE A 57 19.62 5.88 -29.48
CA PHE A 57 19.12 4.58 -28.99
C PHE A 57 18.55 3.69 -30.10
N LYS A 58 18.67 4.07 -31.38
CA LYS A 58 18.10 3.31 -32.49
C LYS A 58 18.73 1.93 -32.64
N GLY A 59 20.05 1.83 -32.47
CA GLY A 59 20.79 0.57 -32.60
C GLY A 59 20.49 -0.46 -31.50
N ASN A 60 20.25 -0.01 -30.27
CA ASN A 60 20.07 -0.90 -29.11
C ASN A 60 18.60 -1.07 -28.70
N ALA A 61 17.79 -0.02 -28.79
CA ALA A 61 16.41 0.00 -28.30
C ALA A 61 15.36 0.17 -29.41
N GLY A 62 15.80 0.41 -30.66
CA GLY A 62 14.89 0.58 -31.80
C GLY A 62 14.02 1.83 -31.75
N THR A 63 14.38 2.81 -30.92
CA THR A 63 13.62 4.04 -30.72
C THR A 63 14.37 5.26 -31.25
N GLU A 64 13.63 6.18 -31.86
CA GLU A 64 14.13 7.48 -32.32
C GLU A 64 13.56 8.57 -31.41
N VAL A 65 14.26 8.88 -30.32
CA VAL A 65 13.83 9.83 -29.29
C VAL A 65 14.99 10.72 -28.86
N VAL A 66 14.75 12.03 -28.77
CA VAL A 66 15.71 12.97 -28.19
C VAL A 66 15.74 12.78 -26.68
N SER A 67 16.94 12.58 -26.15
CA SER A 67 17.19 12.34 -24.74
C SER A 67 18.27 13.27 -24.23
N ASP A 68 18.19 13.63 -22.96
CA ASP A 68 19.15 14.49 -22.29
C ASP A 68 19.86 13.70 -21.19
N ILE A 69 21.15 13.94 -21.00
CA ILE A 69 21.91 13.52 -19.82
C ILE A 69 21.93 14.71 -18.87
N LEU A 70 21.42 14.56 -17.65
CA LEU A 70 21.43 15.60 -16.63
C LEU A 70 22.45 15.25 -15.55
N ILE A 71 23.34 16.19 -15.23
CA ILE A 71 24.37 16.06 -14.20
C ILE A 71 24.06 17.07 -13.10
N LEU A 72 23.79 16.55 -11.90
CA LEU A 72 23.24 17.32 -10.80
C LEU A 72 24.03 17.08 -9.53
N GLN A 73 24.26 18.12 -8.76
CA GLN A 73 24.89 18.03 -7.45
C GLN A 73 23.87 18.37 -6.35
N LYS A 74 23.67 17.46 -5.40
CA LYS A 74 22.69 17.67 -4.33
C LYS A 74 23.15 18.78 -3.38
N ARG A 75 22.24 19.68 -3.05
CA ARG A 75 22.45 20.74 -2.05
C ARG A 75 22.40 20.18 -0.63
N ASP A 76 23.07 20.87 0.29
CA ASP A 76 23.02 20.62 1.73
C ASP A 76 21.62 20.83 2.32
N ARG A 77 20.89 21.81 1.77
CA ARG A 77 19.57 22.22 2.22
C ARG A 77 18.67 22.53 1.03
N LEU A 78 17.36 22.53 1.29
CA LEU A 78 16.39 23.08 0.36
C LEU A 78 16.54 24.59 0.30
N ILE A 79 16.66 25.14 -0.91
CA ILE A 79 16.72 26.58 -1.14
C ILE A 79 15.62 26.92 -2.13
N ASP A 80 14.84 27.97 -1.84
CA ASP A 80 13.84 28.44 -2.80
C ASP A 80 14.51 29.35 -3.85
N ILE A 81 14.90 28.75 -4.97
CA ILE A 81 15.56 29.41 -6.09
C ILE A 81 14.90 29.05 -7.42
N GLU A 82 14.94 30.00 -8.36
CA GLU A 82 14.49 29.82 -9.74
C GLU A 82 15.59 30.31 -10.69
N PRO A 83 16.64 29.51 -10.93
CA PRO A 83 17.68 29.82 -11.92
C PRO A 83 17.11 29.76 -13.35
N ASP A 84 17.76 30.45 -14.29
CA ASP A 84 17.27 30.64 -15.67
C ASP A 84 16.89 29.33 -16.39
N TRP A 85 17.65 28.25 -16.17
CA TRP A 85 17.37 26.94 -16.78
C TRP A 85 16.04 26.30 -16.36
N VAL A 86 15.37 26.81 -15.32
CA VAL A 86 13.99 26.40 -14.97
C VAL A 86 13.00 26.79 -16.07
N HIS A 87 13.34 27.77 -16.90
CA HIS A 87 12.49 28.31 -17.93
C HIS A 87 12.80 27.74 -19.32
N LEU A 88 11.94 28.10 -20.27
CA LEU A 88 12.13 27.80 -21.69
C LEU A 88 12.47 29.10 -22.40
N ASP A 89 13.28 29.00 -23.44
CA ASP A 89 13.61 30.08 -24.35
C ASP A 89 13.53 29.58 -25.80
N ALA A 90 13.79 30.46 -26.76
CA ALA A 90 13.88 30.10 -28.17
C ALA A 90 15.30 30.34 -28.70
N ASP A 91 15.80 29.42 -29.52
CA ASP A 91 17.05 29.63 -30.24
C ASP A 91 16.91 30.69 -31.35
N GLU A 92 18.02 30.97 -32.05
CA GLU A 92 18.06 31.91 -33.17
C GLU A 92 17.12 31.56 -34.33
N ASN A 93 16.70 30.29 -34.44
CA ASN A 93 15.78 29.78 -35.44
C ASN A 93 14.32 29.75 -34.96
N GLY A 94 14.05 30.22 -33.74
CA GLY A 94 12.72 30.23 -33.12
C GLY A 94 12.26 28.87 -32.57
N ILE A 95 13.16 27.90 -32.43
CA ILE A 95 12.88 26.60 -31.84
C ILE A 95 12.87 26.73 -30.32
N LYS A 96 11.70 26.51 -29.71
CA LYS A 96 11.52 26.60 -28.27
C LYS A 96 12.09 25.36 -27.56
N MET A 97 12.99 25.58 -26.60
CA MET A 97 13.60 24.53 -25.77
C MET A 97 14.01 25.09 -24.40
N ASN A 98 14.58 24.25 -23.53
CA ASN A 98 15.08 24.72 -22.24
C ASN A 98 16.15 25.84 -22.37
N SER A 99 16.04 26.88 -21.55
CA SER A 99 16.96 28.03 -21.58
C SER A 99 18.44 27.63 -21.43
N TYR A 100 18.74 26.55 -20.70
CA TYR A 100 20.10 26.02 -20.60
C TYR A 100 20.68 25.67 -21.98
N PHE A 101 19.94 24.95 -22.81
CA PHE A 101 20.42 24.53 -24.13
C PHE A 101 20.50 25.68 -25.13
N VAL A 102 19.69 26.72 -24.96
CA VAL A 102 19.81 27.95 -25.76
C VAL A 102 21.08 28.72 -25.39
N GLN A 103 21.44 28.74 -24.11
CA GLN A 103 22.66 29.40 -23.62
C GLN A 103 23.93 28.58 -23.84
N HIS A 104 23.80 27.25 -23.93
CA HIS A 104 24.88 26.29 -24.12
C HIS A 104 24.67 25.41 -25.36
N PRO A 105 24.70 25.99 -26.58
CA PRO A 105 24.54 25.23 -27.82
C PRO A 105 25.61 24.15 -28.01
N GLU A 106 26.81 24.34 -27.43
CA GLU A 106 27.89 23.35 -27.40
C GLU A 106 27.51 22.06 -26.67
N MET A 107 26.47 22.08 -25.84
CA MET A 107 25.97 20.91 -25.11
C MET A 107 24.88 20.14 -25.87
N ILE A 108 24.58 20.54 -27.12
CA ILE A 108 23.66 19.83 -28.02
C ILE A 108 24.50 19.08 -29.05
N LEU A 109 24.49 17.75 -29.01
CA LEU A 109 25.35 16.92 -29.86
C LEU A 109 24.77 16.69 -31.26
N GLY A 110 24.12 17.69 -31.84
CA GLY A 110 23.49 17.63 -33.16
C GLY A 110 22.78 18.93 -33.52
N GLU A 111 22.12 18.94 -34.67
CA GLU A 111 21.41 20.10 -35.19
C GLU A 111 19.93 20.07 -34.78
N MET A 112 19.46 21.12 -34.12
CA MET A 112 18.04 21.26 -33.76
C MET A 112 17.21 21.60 -35.00
N LYS A 113 16.20 20.79 -35.31
CA LYS A 113 15.29 20.96 -36.45
C LYS A 113 13.84 20.70 -36.07
N MET A 114 12.93 21.41 -36.72
CA MET A 114 11.50 21.07 -36.70
C MET A 114 11.22 19.98 -37.72
N VAL A 115 10.75 18.82 -37.26
CA VAL A 115 10.40 17.67 -38.09
C VAL A 115 8.93 17.31 -37.93
N SER A 116 8.33 16.73 -38.96
CA SER A 116 6.95 16.25 -38.88
C SER A 116 6.91 14.92 -38.13
N GLY A 117 6.35 14.94 -36.92
CA GLY A 117 6.09 13.77 -36.09
C GLY A 117 4.63 13.32 -36.17
N ARG A 118 4.35 12.16 -35.55
CA ARG A 118 3.02 11.52 -35.55
C ARG A 118 1.89 12.35 -34.91
N PHE A 119 2.23 13.41 -34.18
CA PHE A 119 1.31 14.31 -33.47
C PHE A 119 1.43 15.78 -33.92
N GLY A 120 2.13 16.05 -35.04
CA GLY A 120 2.41 17.40 -35.54
C GLY A 120 3.90 17.69 -35.64
N MET A 121 4.24 18.95 -35.88
CA MET A 121 5.64 19.39 -35.91
C MET A 121 6.26 19.29 -34.52
N GLU A 122 7.46 18.71 -34.44
CA GLU A 122 8.22 18.59 -33.19
C GLU A 122 9.69 18.99 -33.39
N ALA A 123 10.25 19.65 -32.38
CA ALA A 123 11.68 19.93 -32.33
C ALA A 123 12.47 18.64 -32.06
N THR A 124 13.47 18.36 -32.86
CA THR A 124 14.33 17.17 -32.77
C THR A 124 15.80 17.56 -32.91
N CYS A 125 16.68 16.85 -32.22
CA CYS A 125 18.12 16.94 -32.40
C CYS A 125 18.55 15.88 -33.43
N VAL A 126 18.92 16.32 -34.63
CA VAL A 126 19.40 15.46 -35.73
C VAL A 126 20.92 15.32 -35.60
N PRO A 127 21.49 14.11 -35.69
CA PRO A 127 22.95 13.94 -35.62
C PRO A 127 23.64 14.70 -36.75
N TYR A 128 24.83 15.25 -36.48
CA TYR A 128 25.68 15.78 -37.54
C TYR A 128 26.15 14.67 -38.48
N GLU A 129 26.27 14.97 -39.76
CA GLU A 129 26.73 13.99 -40.75
C GLU A 129 28.16 13.51 -40.44
N ASN A 130 28.35 12.18 -40.38
CA ASN A 130 29.63 11.52 -40.10
C ASN A 130 30.28 11.87 -38.75
N ALA A 131 29.53 12.39 -37.78
CA ALA A 131 30.07 12.67 -36.44
C ALA A 131 30.21 11.40 -35.60
N ASP A 132 31.27 11.36 -34.81
CA ASP A 132 31.49 10.34 -33.77
C ASP A 132 30.88 10.80 -32.45
N LEU A 133 29.75 10.20 -32.07
CA LEU A 133 29.02 10.56 -30.85
C LEU A 133 29.87 10.38 -29.59
N ALA A 134 30.80 9.41 -29.56
CA ALA A 134 31.65 9.20 -28.39
C ALA A 134 32.58 10.40 -28.17
N ALA A 135 33.25 10.85 -29.24
CA ALA A 135 34.11 12.03 -29.19
C ALA A 135 33.33 13.31 -28.83
N GLN A 136 32.14 13.49 -29.39
CA GLN A 136 31.27 14.62 -29.05
C GLN A 136 30.84 14.61 -27.58
N LEU A 137 30.55 13.42 -27.03
CA LEU A 137 30.19 13.28 -25.62
C LEU A 137 31.37 13.61 -24.71
N ASP A 138 32.58 13.16 -25.04
CA ASP A 138 33.79 13.48 -24.29
C ASP A 138 34.05 15.00 -24.26
N GLU A 139 33.87 15.69 -25.38
CA GLU A 139 33.97 17.15 -25.46
C GLU A 139 32.91 17.86 -24.61
N ALA A 140 31.65 17.44 -24.67
CA ALA A 140 30.58 18.04 -23.88
C ALA A 140 30.75 17.80 -22.38
N VAL A 141 31.21 16.61 -21.97
CA VAL A 141 31.50 16.30 -20.56
C VAL A 141 32.62 17.18 -20.02
N ALA A 142 33.60 17.56 -20.84
CA ALA A 142 34.69 18.45 -20.43
C ALA A 142 34.21 19.88 -20.07
N ASN A 143 33.04 20.30 -20.56
CA ASN A 143 32.41 21.59 -20.22
C ASN A 143 31.60 21.54 -18.91
N ILE A 144 31.50 20.38 -18.26
CA ILE A 144 30.78 20.23 -16.99
C ILE A 144 31.76 20.44 -15.84
N HIS A 145 31.48 21.43 -15.02
CA HIS A 145 32.31 21.77 -13.87
C HIS A 145 31.56 21.49 -12.57
N GLY A 146 32.17 20.70 -11.71
CA GLY A 146 31.67 20.39 -10.37
C GLY A 146 32.75 19.70 -9.57
N GLU A 147 32.70 19.86 -8.25
CA GLU A 147 33.65 19.25 -7.34
C GLU A 147 32.97 18.10 -6.60
N ILE A 148 33.43 16.87 -6.83
CA ILE A 148 33.05 15.73 -6.00
C ILE A 148 33.96 15.80 -4.78
N THR A 149 33.48 16.40 -3.71
CA THR A 149 34.19 16.43 -2.44
C THR A 149 34.41 15.00 -1.96
N GLU A 150 35.68 14.67 -1.71
CA GLU A 150 36.01 13.48 -0.94
C GLU A 150 35.33 13.61 0.41
N TYR A 151 34.59 12.57 0.75
CA TYR A 151 33.98 12.48 2.06
C TYR A 151 35.09 12.08 3.01
N GLU A 152 35.65 13.07 3.71
CA GLU A 152 36.07 12.79 5.07
C GLU A 152 34.81 12.28 5.76
N VAL A 153 34.86 11.03 6.20
CA VAL A 153 33.96 10.54 7.23
C VAL A 153 34.22 11.50 8.40
N GLU A 154 33.44 12.58 8.51
CA GLU A 154 33.05 12.99 9.85
C GLU A 154 32.50 11.70 10.43
N GLU A 155 33.18 11.18 11.45
CA GLU A 155 32.63 10.17 12.34
C GLU A 155 31.34 10.77 12.95
N GLU A 156 30.28 10.90 12.15
CA GLU A 156 28.99 10.41 12.61
C GLU A 156 29.32 8.99 13.00
N LEU A 157 29.50 8.80 14.32
CA LEU A 157 29.59 7.50 14.98
C LEU A 157 28.83 6.53 14.10
N GLU A 158 29.52 5.55 13.49
CA GLU A 158 28.82 4.39 12.96
C GLU A 158 27.91 3.98 14.11
N GLU A 159 26.60 4.22 14.00
CA GLU A 159 25.66 3.56 14.89
C GLU A 159 25.95 2.10 14.60
N GLU A 160 26.71 1.45 15.50
CA GLU A 160 26.89 0.01 15.50
C GLU A 160 25.51 -0.55 15.15
N ASP A 161 25.40 -1.32 14.06
CA ASP A 161 24.14 -1.95 13.66
C ASP A 161 23.74 -2.95 14.75
N ASN A 162 23.18 -2.38 15.82
CA ASN A 162 22.74 -3.01 17.03
C ASN A 162 21.37 -3.66 16.80
N SER A 163 20.91 -3.73 15.55
CA SER A 163 19.68 -4.41 15.21
C SER A 163 19.87 -5.92 15.27
N ILE A 164 18.92 -6.57 15.93
CA ILE A 164 18.92 -8.01 16.14
C ILE A 164 17.97 -8.68 15.14
N PRO A 165 18.12 -10.00 14.89
CA PRO A 165 17.13 -10.76 14.14
C PRO A 165 15.73 -10.61 14.77
N ALA A 166 14.71 -10.46 13.94
CA ALA A 166 13.35 -10.28 14.44
C ALA A 166 12.83 -11.52 15.18
N ASP A 167 12.27 -11.30 16.37
CA ASP A 167 11.50 -12.31 17.09
C ASP A 167 10.18 -12.58 16.34
N PRO A 168 9.90 -13.85 15.91
CA PRO A 168 8.68 -14.21 15.19
C PRO A 168 7.40 -13.83 15.94
N THR A 169 7.40 -13.86 17.28
CA THR A 169 6.24 -13.57 18.12
C THR A 169 5.84 -12.09 18.12
N VAL A 170 6.74 -11.19 17.68
CA VAL A 170 6.59 -9.75 17.90
C VAL A 170 5.67 -8.99 16.94
N ARG A 171 5.09 -9.54 15.87
CA ARG A 171 4.35 -8.76 14.83
C ARG A 171 5.17 -7.63 14.16
N ASN A 172 5.01 -7.53 12.85
CA ASN A 172 5.73 -6.52 12.08
C ASN A 172 5.22 -5.10 12.39
N PHE A 173 6.10 -4.10 12.31
CA PHE A 173 5.82 -2.68 12.57
C PHE A 173 5.36 -2.41 14.01
N SER A 174 6.00 -3.01 14.99
CA SER A 174 5.63 -2.85 16.40
C SER A 174 6.86 -2.72 17.29
N TYR A 175 6.71 -1.98 18.39
CA TYR A 175 7.72 -1.87 19.43
C TYR A 175 7.72 -3.10 20.34
N THR A 176 8.86 -3.47 20.90
CA THR A 176 8.96 -4.47 21.96
C THR A 176 10.13 -4.15 22.89
N VAL A 177 10.20 -4.82 24.03
CA VAL A 177 11.29 -4.67 25.00
C VAL A 177 12.10 -5.95 25.03
N VAL A 178 13.40 -5.85 24.76
CA VAL A 178 14.38 -6.95 24.86
C VAL A 178 15.52 -6.46 25.74
N ASP A 179 15.87 -7.21 26.79
CA ASP A 179 16.91 -6.86 27.76
C ASP A 179 16.80 -5.41 28.29
N ASN A 180 15.56 -5.02 28.60
CA ASN A 180 15.20 -3.68 29.08
C ASN A 180 15.46 -2.53 28.08
N LYS A 181 15.80 -2.81 26.81
CA LYS A 181 15.88 -1.84 25.72
C LYS A 181 14.67 -1.96 24.79
N ILE A 182 14.27 -0.84 24.18
CA ILE A 182 13.18 -0.83 23.22
C ILE A 182 13.74 -1.15 21.84
N TYR A 183 13.05 -2.03 21.12
CA TYR A 183 13.31 -2.31 19.72
C TYR A 183 12.05 -2.07 18.90
N TYR A 184 12.21 -1.62 17.66
CA TYR A 184 11.15 -1.56 16.66
C TYR A 184 11.37 -2.64 15.62
N ARG A 185 10.37 -3.49 15.39
CA ARG A 185 10.44 -4.55 14.38
C ARG A 185 10.04 -4.01 13.02
N GLU A 186 10.93 -4.16 12.05
CA GLU A 186 10.64 -3.97 10.63
C GLU A 186 11.12 -5.20 9.83
N ASN A 187 10.15 -5.93 9.30
CA ASN A 187 10.32 -7.17 8.57
C ASN A 187 11.11 -8.23 9.37
N SER A 188 12.33 -8.52 8.93
CA SER A 188 13.23 -9.53 9.49
C SER A 188 14.21 -8.96 10.52
N ARG A 189 14.17 -7.65 10.80
CA ARG A 189 15.08 -6.99 11.75
C ARG A 189 14.32 -6.28 12.86
N MET A 190 14.98 -6.15 14.00
CA MET A 190 14.53 -5.36 15.13
C MET A 190 15.61 -4.35 15.47
N THR A 191 15.34 -3.07 15.25
CA THR A 191 16.30 -1.98 15.44
C THR A 191 16.10 -1.34 16.81
N PRO A 192 17.17 -1.08 17.60
CA PRO A 192 17.03 -0.39 18.87
C PRO A 192 16.45 1.00 18.66
N VAL A 193 15.63 1.44 19.62
CA VAL A 193 14.96 2.75 19.58
C VAL A 193 15.58 3.64 20.63
N GLU A 194 16.36 4.62 20.18
CA GLU A 194 16.98 5.61 21.04
C GLU A 194 16.09 6.85 21.14
N VAL A 195 15.60 7.11 22.35
CA VAL A 195 14.72 8.23 22.64
C VAL A 195 15.01 8.75 24.05
N SER A 196 14.55 9.97 24.36
CA SER A 196 14.65 10.51 25.72
C SER A 196 14.03 9.54 26.75
N ALA A 197 14.55 9.53 27.98
CA ALA A 197 14.03 8.68 29.06
C ALA A 197 12.51 8.83 29.27
N THR A 198 11.96 10.03 29.08
CA THR A 198 10.50 10.24 29.16
C THR A 198 9.75 9.54 28.04
N ALA A 199 10.24 9.63 26.80
CA ALA A 199 9.64 8.94 25.65
C ALA A 199 9.80 7.42 25.76
N GLU A 200 10.96 6.94 26.21
CA GLU A 200 11.21 5.52 26.47
C GLU A 200 10.18 4.95 27.44
N ASN A 201 9.94 5.64 28.55
CA ASN A 201 8.96 5.21 29.53
C ASN A 201 7.51 5.29 29.01
N ARG A 202 7.20 6.26 28.13
CA ARG A 202 5.90 6.32 27.45
C ARG A 202 5.69 5.10 26.55
N ILE A 203 6.69 4.78 25.73
CA ILE A 203 6.65 3.61 24.84
C ILE A 203 6.52 2.31 25.65
N LYS A 204 7.34 2.11 26.69
CA LYS A 204 7.27 0.93 27.58
C LYS A 204 5.88 0.78 28.22
N GLY A 205 5.29 1.90 28.68
CA GLY A 205 3.93 1.90 29.23
C GLY A 205 2.87 1.48 28.20
N MET A 206 2.94 2.02 26.99
CA MET A 206 2.02 1.67 25.90
C MET A 206 2.22 0.23 25.40
N ILE A 207 3.45 -0.29 25.37
CA ILE A 207 3.73 -1.71 25.11
C ILE A 207 3.01 -2.59 26.15
N ALA A 208 3.10 -2.24 27.43
CA ALA A 208 2.47 -3.01 28.50
C ALA A 208 0.94 -3.02 28.37
N ILE A 209 0.33 -1.86 28.10
CA ILE A 209 -1.12 -1.74 27.86
C ILE A 209 -1.51 -2.56 26.63
N ARG A 210 -0.78 -2.42 25.51
CA ARG A 210 -1.03 -3.16 24.26
C ARG A 210 -0.99 -4.65 24.48
N ASN A 211 0.03 -5.15 25.17
CA ASN A 211 0.17 -6.58 25.43
C ASN A 211 -1.01 -7.08 26.29
N SER A 212 -1.41 -6.33 27.31
CA SER A 212 -2.58 -6.66 28.13
C SER A 212 -3.89 -6.67 27.33
N VAL A 213 -4.09 -5.67 26.44
CA VAL A 213 -5.24 -5.64 25.52
C VAL A 213 -5.25 -6.85 24.60
N ARG A 214 -4.10 -7.24 24.03
CA ARG A 214 -4.01 -8.41 23.15
C ARG A 214 -4.31 -9.71 23.89
N THR A 215 -3.76 -9.89 25.09
CA THR A 215 -4.11 -11.02 25.97
C THR A 215 -5.61 -11.05 26.27
N LEU A 216 -6.20 -9.90 26.59
CA LEU A 216 -7.63 -9.82 26.87
C LEU A 216 -8.51 -10.15 25.64
N ILE A 217 -8.08 -9.78 24.43
CA ILE A 217 -8.73 -10.17 23.17
C ILE A 217 -8.64 -11.68 22.97
N GLU A 218 -7.47 -12.28 23.20
CA GLU A 218 -7.23 -13.72 23.08
C GLU A 218 -8.10 -14.52 24.07
N LEU A 219 -8.07 -14.16 25.36
CA LEU A 219 -8.89 -14.79 26.39
C LEU A 219 -10.39 -14.77 26.05
N GLN A 220 -10.88 -13.66 25.49
CA GLN A 220 -12.29 -13.55 25.11
C GLN A 220 -12.62 -14.32 23.82
N THR A 221 -11.70 -14.34 22.86
CA THR A 221 -11.85 -15.07 21.59
C THR A 221 -11.90 -16.58 21.81
N GLU A 222 -11.01 -17.09 22.67
CA GLU A 222 -10.86 -18.52 23.00
C GLU A 222 -11.79 -18.98 24.14
N ASP A 223 -12.75 -18.13 24.53
CA ASP A 223 -13.74 -18.37 25.58
C ASP A 223 -13.21 -18.84 26.94
N TYR A 224 -12.14 -18.21 27.42
CA TYR A 224 -11.62 -18.48 28.76
C TYR A 224 -12.63 -18.09 29.86
N PRO A 225 -12.50 -18.66 31.08
CA PRO A 225 -13.39 -18.38 32.19
C PRO A 225 -13.45 -16.88 32.57
N ASP A 226 -14.62 -16.42 33.00
CA ASP A 226 -14.84 -15.02 33.39
C ASP A 226 -13.91 -14.54 34.51
N SER A 227 -13.42 -15.44 35.37
CA SER A 227 -12.44 -15.08 36.41
C SER A 227 -11.09 -14.64 35.83
N GLU A 228 -10.61 -15.29 34.76
CA GLU A 228 -9.34 -14.94 34.10
C GLU A 228 -9.46 -13.65 33.29
N ILE A 229 -10.58 -13.49 32.59
CA ILE A 229 -10.89 -12.24 31.87
C ILE A 229 -10.96 -11.08 32.84
N LYS A 230 -11.64 -11.25 33.99
CA LYS A 230 -11.72 -10.20 35.01
C LYS A 230 -10.34 -9.86 35.59
N ALA A 231 -9.48 -10.85 35.83
CA ALA A 231 -8.12 -10.63 36.31
C ALA A 231 -7.29 -9.82 35.31
N GLU A 232 -7.40 -10.11 34.01
CA GLU A 232 -6.70 -9.35 32.96
C GLU A 232 -7.30 -7.95 32.76
N GLN A 233 -8.63 -7.78 32.90
CA GLN A 233 -9.28 -6.47 32.92
C GLN A 233 -8.79 -5.60 34.08
N GLU A 234 -8.65 -6.18 35.28
CA GLU A 234 -8.11 -5.47 36.45
C GLU A 234 -6.64 -5.09 36.22
N ARG A 235 -5.86 -5.95 35.57
CA ARG A 235 -4.48 -5.64 35.17
C ARG A 235 -4.43 -4.51 34.15
N LEU A 236 -5.26 -4.56 33.11
CA LEU A 236 -5.37 -3.51 32.10
C LEU A 236 -5.74 -2.17 32.74
N ASN A 237 -6.70 -2.16 33.66
CA ASN A 237 -7.06 -0.96 34.43
C ASN A 237 -5.86 -0.40 35.20
N ARG A 238 -5.14 -1.23 35.97
CA ARG A 238 -3.96 -0.78 36.71
C ARG A 238 -2.88 -0.20 35.80
N LEU A 239 -2.59 -0.86 34.67
CA LEU A 239 -1.61 -0.38 33.70
C LEU A 239 -2.01 0.96 33.10
N TYR A 240 -3.26 1.08 32.66
CA TYR A 240 -3.80 2.32 32.10
C TYR A 240 -3.83 3.46 33.11
N ASP A 241 -4.31 3.23 34.34
CA ASP A 241 -4.43 4.28 35.36
C ASP A 241 -3.04 4.78 35.81
N THR A 242 -2.09 3.86 35.94
CA THR A 242 -0.69 4.22 36.24
C THR A 242 -0.06 5.03 35.10
N PHE A 243 -0.30 4.61 33.85
CA PHE A 243 0.22 5.30 32.67
C PHE A 243 -0.38 6.70 32.52
N SER A 244 -1.71 6.78 32.51
CA SER A 244 -2.44 8.04 32.29
C SER A 244 -2.22 9.04 33.41
N GLY A 245 -2.12 8.60 34.67
CA GLY A 245 -1.78 9.46 35.80
C GLY A 245 -0.39 10.11 35.69
N LYS A 246 0.56 9.46 35.00
CA LYS A 246 1.93 9.97 34.85
C LYS A 246 2.17 10.68 33.51
N TYR A 247 1.55 10.22 32.44
CA TYR A 247 1.87 10.63 31.06
C TYR A 247 0.69 11.27 30.32
N GLY A 248 -0.48 11.37 30.95
CA GLY A 248 -1.72 11.82 30.32
C GLY A 248 -2.34 10.74 29.42
N LEU A 249 -3.42 11.11 28.74
CA LEU A 249 -4.18 10.23 27.85
C LEU A 249 -3.31 9.61 26.75
N ILE A 250 -3.59 8.38 26.36
CA ILE A 250 -2.98 7.67 25.23
C ILE A 250 -3.06 8.54 23.97
N ASN A 251 -4.20 9.19 23.73
CA ASN A 251 -4.40 10.05 22.56
C ASN A 251 -3.77 11.45 22.68
N SER A 252 -3.10 11.78 23.79
CA SER A 252 -2.38 13.05 23.91
C SER A 252 -1.23 13.16 22.90
N ARG A 253 -0.95 14.38 22.42
CA ARG A 253 0.06 14.64 21.38
C ARG A 253 1.42 14.00 21.67
N ALA A 254 1.87 14.03 22.92
CA ALA A 254 3.15 13.45 23.32
C ALA A 254 3.17 11.92 23.22
N ASN A 255 2.06 11.25 23.59
CA ASN A 255 1.94 9.79 23.49
C ASN A 255 1.76 9.33 22.05
N THR A 256 0.92 10.02 21.28
CA THR A 256 0.78 9.82 19.82
C THR A 256 2.12 9.96 19.11
N SER A 257 2.89 11.02 19.42
CA SER A 257 4.21 11.21 18.82
C SER A 257 5.20 10.09 19.19
N ALA A 258 5.10 9.52 20.39
CA ALA A 258 6.01 8.48 20.86
C ALA A 258 5.67 7.09 20.30
N PHE A 259 4.41 6.81 19.94
CA PHE A 259 3.95 5.44 19.66
C PHE A 259 3.19 5.26 18.35
N SER A 260 2.93 6.33 17.58
CA SER A 260 2.14 6.26 16.34
C SER A 260 2.68 5.32 15.27
N GLN A 261 3.98 4.99 15.30
CA GLN A 261 4.58 4.00 14.39
C GLN A 261 4.24 2.55 14.73
N ASP A 262 3.68 2.26 15.91
CA ASP A 262 3.24 0.92 16.27
C ASP A 262 1.95 0.57 15.53
N SER A 263 1.92 -0.61 14.90
CA SER A 263 0.75 -1.14 14.20
C SER A 263 -0.50 -1.26 15.08
N SER A 264 -0.32 -1.29 16.40
CA SER A 264 -1.41 -1.39 17.39
C SER A 264 -1.83 -0.04 17.97
N PHE A 265 -1.27 1.08 17.52
CA PHE A 265 -1.62 2.40 18.07
C PHE A 265 -3.11 2.70 17.94
N SER A 266 -3.72 2.44 16.77
CA SER A 266 -5.17 2.66 16.57
C SER A 266 -6.04 1.84 17.53
N LEU A 267 -5.59 0.64 17.91
CA LEU A 267 -6.27 -0.20 18.90
C LEU A 267 -6.16 0.41 20.30
N LEU A 268 -5.00 0.94 20.67
CA LEU A 268 -4.82 1.65 21.94
C LEU A 268 -5.61 2.95 22.00
N SER A 269 -5.64 3.71 20.91
CA SER A 269 -6.43 4.94 20.81
C SER A 269 -7.92 4.71 21.10
N ALA A 270 -8.45 3.56 20.67
CA ALA A 270 -9.85 3.18 20.89
C ALA A 270 -10.18 2.82 22.35
N LEU A 271 -9.19 2.76 23.25
CA LEU A 271 -9.41 2.56 24.69
C LEU A 271 -10.01 3.78 25.38
N GLU A 272 -9.93 4.95 24.76
CA GLU A 272 -10.38 6.22 25.29
C GLU A 272 -11.54 6.74 24.44
N ILE A 273 -12.70 6.93 25.07
CA ILE A 273 -13.82 7.63 24.46
C ILE A 273 -13.70 9.09 24.85
N ILE A 274 -13.42 9.94 23.86
CA ILE A 274 -13.17 11.36 24.03
C ILE A 274 -14.45 12.14 23.74
N GLY A 275 -14.81 13.07 24.62
CA GLY A 275 -15.98 13.93 24.47
C GLY A 275 -15.77 15.05 23.44
N GLU A 276 -16.82 15.83 23.17
CA GLU A 276 -16.75 16.96 22.22
C GLU A 276 -15.77 18.06 22.65
N ASP A 277 -15.48 18.15 23.95
CA ASP A 277 -14.52 19.08 24.54
C ASP A 277 -13.06 18.63 24.43
N GLY A 278 -12.81 17.42 23.91
CA GLY A 278 -11.47 16.83 23.80
C GLY A 278 -10.96 16.17 25.07
N GLU A 279 -11.79 16.08 26.12
CA GLU A 279 -11.45 15.41 27.38
C GLU A 279 -11.92 13.95 27.39
N LEU A 280 -11.36 13.15 28.29
CA LEU A 280 -11.76 11.75 28.45
C LEU A 280 -13.16 11.67 29.04
N GLU A 281 -14.13 11.28 28.22
CA GLU A 281 -15.51 11.02 28.66
C GLU A 281 -15.57 9.72 29.47
N ARG A 282 -14.98 8.64 28.93
CA ARG A 282 -14.91 7.33 29.61
C ARG A 282 -13.89 6.38 28.98
N LYS A 283 -13.52 5.35 29.74
CA LYS A 283 -12.78 4.18 29.21
C LYS A 283 -13.68 3.32 28.31
N ALA A 284 -13.06 2.61 27.38
CA ALA A 284 -13.74 1.62 26.54
C ALA A 284 -14.37 0.48 27.37
N ASP A 285 -15.41 -0.13 26.80
CA ASP A 285 -16.17 -1.19 27.46
C ASP A 285 -15.33 -2.41 27.87
N MET A 286 -14.27 -2.70 27.11
CA MET A 286 -13.33 -3.82 27.34
C MET A 286 -12.66 -3.78 28.72
N PHE A 287 -12.57 -2.61 29.37
CA PHE A 287 -12.04 -2.50 30.74
C PHE A 287 -12.95 -3.09 31.81
N SER A 288 -14.23 -3.37 31.52
CA SER A 288 -15.23 -3.73 32.53
C SER A 288 -16.13 -4.90 32.15
N LYS A 289 -16.25 -5.22 30.86
CA LYS A 289 -17.07 -6.35 30.38
C LYS A 289 -16.48 -6.99 29.13
N ARG A 290 -16.92 -8.21 28.86
CA ARG A 290 -16.62 -8.93 27.63
C ARG A 290 -17.20 -8.17 26.43
N THR A 291 -16.35 -7.88 25.45
CA THR A 291 -16.69 -7.20 24.18
C THR A 291 -16.61 -8.13 22.98
N ILE A 292 -15.93 -9.28 23.12
CA ILE A 292 -15.85 -10.33 22.10
C ILE A 292 -16.56 -11.55 22.66
N LYS A 293 -17.62 -12.00 21.97
CA LYS A 293 -18.26 -13.28 22.26
C LYS A 293 -17.68 -14.33 21.32
N PRO A 294 -17.33 -15.53 21.83
CA PRO A 294 -16.94 -16.63 20.96
C PRO A 294 -18.09 -16.95 20.01
N HIS A 295 -17.74 -17.39 18.81
CA HIS A 295 -18.72 -18.02 17.94
C HIS A 295 -19.07 -19.39 18.53
N THR A 296 -20.29 -19.51 19.03
CA THR A 296 -20.87 -20.82 19.35
C THR A 296 -21.64 -21.30 18.15
N PRO A 297 -21.18 -22.37 17.45
CA PRO A 297 -21.92 -22.91 16.32
C PRO A 297 -23.28 -23.39 16.80
N VAL A 298 -24.32 -23.09 16.02
CA VAL A 298 -25.63 -23.69 16.25
C VAL A 298 -25.47 -25.19 15.95
N THR A 299 -25.76 -26.04 16.94
CA THR A 299 -25.60 -27.50 16.81
C THR A 299 -26.92 -28.23 16.54
N SER A 300 -28.06 -27.54 16.69
CA SER A 300 -29.39 -28.10 16.43
C SER A 300 -30.39 -26.98 16.16
N VAL A 301 -31.36 -27.25 15.29
CA VAL A 301 -32.51 -26.37 15.00
C VAL A 301 -33.78 -27.20 14.83
N ASP A 302 -34.95 -26.61 15.05
CA ASP A 302 -36.23 -27.34 14.97
C ASP A 302 -36.83 -27.31 13.55
N THR A 303 -36.48 -26.29 12.75
CA THR A 303 -37.10 -26.04 11.45
C THR A 303 -36.10 -26.00 10.29
N ALA A 304 -36.59 -26.31 9.08
CA ALA A 304 -35.76 -26.23 7.87
C ALA A 304 -35.37 -24.79 7.53
N SER A 305 -36.20 -23.80 7.89
CA SER A 305 -35.92 -22.38 7.71
C SER A 305 -34.79 -21.89 8.61
N GLU A 306 -34.74 -22.34 9.86
CA GLU A 306 -33.62 -22.06 10.76
C GLU A 306 -32.34 -22.75 10.27
N ALA A 307 -32.42 -24.02 9.85
CA ALA A 307 -31.28 -24.72 9.25
C ALA A 307 -30.73 -23.98 8.03
N LEU A 308 -31.62 -23.46 7.17
CA LEU A 308 -31.23 -22.67 5.99
C LEU A 308 -30.52 -21.38 6.39
N ALA A 309 -31.06 -20.64 7.36
CA ALA A 309 -30.43 -19.42 7.85
C ALA A 309 -29.04 -19.68 8.44
N VAL A 310 -28.88 -20.77 9.21
CA VAL A 310 -27.59 -21.19 9.76
C VAL A 310 -26.63 -21.61 8.63
N SER A 311 -27.09 -22.39 7.65
CA SER A 311 -26.27 -22.78 6.50
C SER A 311 -25.77 -21.57 5.71
N LEU A 312 -26.62 -20.58 5.45
CA LEU A 312 -26.21 -19.37 4.75
C LEU A 312 -25.24 -18.51 5.58
N GLY A 313 -25.43 -18.47 6.90
CA GLY A 313 -24.53 -17.76 7.81
C GLY A 313 -23.15 -18.41 7.94
N GLU A 314 -23.09 -19.74 8.02
CA GLU A 314 -21.86 -20.50 8.29
C GLU A 314 -21.13 -20.98 7.03
N LYS A 315 -21.87 -21.31 5.96
CA LYS A 315 -21.35 -21.90 4.72
C LYS A 315 -21.47 -20.97 3.51
N ALA A 316 -22.15 -19.83 3.65
CA ALA A 316 -22.45 -18.90 2.55
C ALA A 316 -23.18 -19.55 1.35
N THR A 317 -23.83 -20.71 1.56
CA THR A 317 -24.54 -21.45 0.52
C THR A 317 -25.62 -22.35 1.12
N ILE A 318 -26.45 -22.95 0.26
CA ILE A 318 -27.42 -23.99 0.63
C ILE A 318 -26.67 -25.33 0.71
N ASP A 319 -26.16 -25.64 1.90
CA ASP A 319 -25.47 -26.90 2.21
C ASP A 319 -26.47 -27.90 2.80
N MET A 320 -27.02 -28.78 1.95
CA MET A 320 -28.06 -29.72 2.38
C MET A 320 -27.59 -30.71 3.42
N ASP A 321 -26.35 -31.19 3.32
CA ASP A 321 -25.81 -32.15 4.30
C ASP A 321 -25.71 -31.50 5.68
N TYR A 322 -25.23 -30.24 5.73
CA TYR A 322 -25.17 -29.47 6.97
C TYR A 322 -26.56 -29.17 7.54
N MET A 323 -27.52 -28.81 6.69
CA MET A 323 -28.91 -28.55 7.13
C MET A 323 -29.60 -29.82 7.67
N MET A 324 -29.33 -30.99 7.08
CA MET A 324 -29.81 -32.28 7.58
C MET A 324 -29.22 -32.62 8.94
N GLU A 325 -27.92 -32.39 9.14
CA GLU A 325 -27.24 -32.61 10.42
C GLU A 325 -27.86 -31.74 11.54
N LEU A 326 -28.10 -30.45 11.26
CA LEU A 326 -28.66 -29.52 12.25
C LEU A 326 -30.12 -29.79 12.62
N SER A 327 -30.94 -30.19 11.65
CA SER A 327 -32.39 -30.34 11.86
C SER A 327 -32.85 -31.77 12.11
N GLY A 328 -31.99 -32.76 11.84
CA GLY A 328 -32.34 -34.18 11.84
C GLY A 328 -33.35 -34.59 10.75
N LYS A 329 -33.72 -33.68 9.85
CA LYS A 329 -34.66 -33.92 8.74
C LYS A 329 -33.92 -34.48 7.53
N SER A 330 -34.62 -35.23 6.68
CA SER A 330 -34.08 -35.66 5.39
C SER A 330 -34.05 -34.52 4.36
N GLU A 331 -33.20 -34.65 3.33
CA GLU A 331 -33.13 -33.69 2.22
C GLU A 331 -34.50 -33.41 1.59
N ASN A 332 -35.35 -34.43 1.44
CA ASN A 332 -36.69 -34.28 0.88
C ASN A 332 -37.63 -33.47 1.78
N GLU A 333 -37.57 -33.70 3.09
CA GLU A 333 -38.37 -32.95 4.07
C GLU A 333 -37.93 -31.48 4.11
N ILE A 334 -36.63 -31.23 4.14
CA ILE A 334 -36.07 -29.87 4.08
C ILE A 334 -36.49 -29.17 2.79
N PHE A 335 -36.39 -29.84 1.65
CA PHE A 335 -36.76 -29.26 0.37
C PHE A 335 -38.26 -28.93 0.28
N GLU A 336 -39.14 -29.79 0.78
CA GLU A 336 -40.58 -29.54 0.80
C GLU A 336 -40.96 -28.45 1.81
N ASP A 337 -40.33 -28.43 2.98
CA ASP A 337 -40.54 -27.38 4.00
C ASP A 337 -40.11 -25.99 3.48
N LEU A 338 -39.08 -25.94 2.63
CA LEU A 338 -38.53 -24.70 2.05
C LEU A 338 -39.07 -24.39 0.65
N LYS A 339 -40.19 -25.00 0.27
CA LYS A 339 -40.81 -24.78 -1.02
C LYS A 339 -41.14 -23.30 -1.24
N GLY A 340 -40.66 -22.78 -2.37
CA GLY A 340 -40.82 -21.36 -2.73
C GLY A 340 -39.71 -20.45 -2.18
N VAL A 341 -38.88 -20.95 -1.25
CA VAL A 341 -37.66 -20.27 -0.78
C VAL A 341 -36.45 -20.78 -1.53
N ILE A 342 -36.35 -22.10 -1.74
CA ILE A 342 -35.29 -22.74 -2.51
C ILE A 342 -35.85 -23.51 -3.70
N PHE A 343 -35.05 -23.65 -4.75
CA PHE A 343 -35.41 -24.32 -5.99
C PHE A 343 -34.28 -25.24 -6.46
N LEU A 344 -34.65 -26.36 -7.09
CA LEU A 344 -33.68 -27.22 -7.75
C LEU A 344 -33.07 -26.47 -8.96
N ASN A 345 -31.75 -26.39 -9.00
CA ASN A 345 -31.04 -25.75 -10.11
C ASN A 345 -31.28 -26.55 -11.40
N PRO A 346 -31.84 -25.96 -12.46
CA PRO A 346 -32.10 -26.66 -13.71
C PRO A 346 -30.82 -26.99 -14.48
N LEU A 347 -29.70 -26.32 -14.16
CA LEU A 347 -28.37 -26.55 -14.72
C LEU A 347 -27.58 -27.63 -13.95
N TYR A 348 -28.08 -28.09 -12.80
CA TYR A 348 -27.43 -29.14 -12.04
C TYR A 348 -27.55 -30.50 -12.75
N GLU A 349 -26.41 -31.08 -13.12
CA GLU A 349 -26.28 -32.42 -13.67
C GLU A 349 -25.64 -33.37 -12.65
N TYR A 350 -26.19 -34.58 -12.53
CA TYR A 350 -25.64 -35.61 -11.64
C TYR A 350 -24.25 -36.04 -12.14
N GLY A 351 -23.21 -35.81 -11.34
CA GLY A 351 -21.85 -36.33 -11.58
C GLY A 351 -20.83 -35.34 -12.18
N ASN A 352 -21.19 -34.07 -12.38
CA ASN A 352 -20.27 -33.00 -12.77
C ASN A 352 -20.83 -31.67 -12.24
N SER A 353 -20.28 -31.08 -11.16
CA SER A 353 -20.90 -29.90 -10.55
C SER A 353 -19.91 -28.74 -10.34
N TYR A 354 -19.84 -27.82 -11.31
CA TYR A 354 -19.48 -26.43 -11.02
C TYR A 354 -20.67 -25.63 -10.47
N GLU A 355 -21.90 -26.14 -10.64
CA GLU A 355 -23.15 -25.48 -10.28
C GLU A 355 -23.78 -26.11 -9.03
N PRO A 356 -24.35 -25.34 -8.09
CA PRO A 356 -24.99 -25.87 -6.90
C PRO A 356 -26.32 -26.58 -7.23
N LYS A 357 -26.67 -27.63 -6.48
CA LYS A 357 -27.89 -28.43 -6.66
C LYS A 357 -29.17 -27.62 -6.38
N TYR A 358 -29.12 -26.76 -5.36
CA TYR A 358 -30.22 -25.89 -4.95
C TYR A 358 -29.82 -24.43 -5.05
N LEU A 359 -30.77 -23.58 -5.41
CA LEU A 359 -30.62 -22.13 -5.51
C LEU A 359 -31.68 -21.44 -4.64
N MET A 360 -31.35 -20.26 -4.13
CA MET A 360 -32.34 -19.37 -3.52
C MET A 360 -33.31 -18.85 -4.60
N ALA A 361 -34.50 -18.45 -4.19
CA ALA A 361 -35.55 -17.97 -5.11
C ALA A 361 -35.09 -16.82 -6.02
N ASP A 362 -34.36 -15.86 -5.47
CA ASP A 362 -33.81 -14.70 -6.18
C ASP A 362 -32.75 -15.09 -7.21
N GLU A 363 -31.85 -16.03 -6.86
CA GLU A 363 -30.85 -16.56 -7.78
C GLU A 363 -31.47 -17.44 -8.87
N TYR A 364 -32.48 -18.24 -8.51
CA TYR A 364 -33.26 -19.01 -9.48
C TYR A 364 -33.97 -18.10 -10.49
N LEU A 365 -34.54 -16.98 -10.02
CA LEU A 365 -35.29 -16.00 -10.81
C LEU A 365 -34.44 -14.91 -11.47
N SER A 366 -33.12 -14.97 -11.36
CA SER A 366 -32.20 -14.04 -12.01
C SER A 366 -31.37 -14.69 -13.13
N GLY A 367 -30.69 -13.88 -13.95
CA GLY A 367 -29.92 -14.35 -15.10
C GLY A 367 -30.78 -14.75 -16.31
N ASN A 368 -30.35 -15.74 -17.09
CA ASN A 368 -31.06 -16.19 -18.29
C ASN A 368 -32.29 -17.06 -17.95
N VAL A 369 -33.33 -16.44 -17.39
CA VAL A 369 -34.54 -17.12 -16.93
C VAL A 369 -35.25 -17.90 -18.06
N ARG A 370 -35.15 -17.45 -19.32
CA ARG A 370 -35.72 -18.16 -20.48
C ARG A 370 -35.09 -19.52 -20.69
N GLU A 371 -33.78 -19.62 -20.53
CA GLU A 371 -33.04 -20.87 -20.65
C GLU A 371 -33.35 -21.82 -19.50
N LYS A 372 -33.34 -21.32 -18.26
CA LYS A 372 -33.75 -22.06 -17.05
C LYS A 372 -35.15 -22.66 -17.21
N LEU A 373 -36.12 -21.87 -17.70
CA LEU A 373 -37.49 -22.32 -18.00
C LEU A 373 -37.56 -23.40 -19.09
N ARG A 374 -36.76 -23.25 -20.17
CA ARG A 374 -36.71 -24.23 -21.25
C ARG A 374 -36.22 -25.59 -20.74
N LEU A 375 -35.14 -25.61 -19.96
CA LEU A 375 -34.57 -26.83 -19.38
C LEU A 375 -35.56 -27.51 -18.42
N GLN A 376 -36.24 -26.73 -17.58
CA GLN A 376 -37.26 -27.25 -16.66
C GLN A 376 -38.44 -27.91 -17.41
N ARG A 377 -38.94 -27.27 -18.48
CA ARG A 377 -40.00 -27.82 -19.34
C ARG A 377 -39.55 -29.12 -20.02
N THR A 378 -38.30 -29.19 -20.48
CA THR A 378 -37.73 -30.40 -21.07
C THR A 378 -37.68 -31.54 -20.04
N ARG A 379 -37.18 -31.31 -18.82
CA ARG A 379 -37.19 -32.32 -17.73
C ARG A 379 -38.59 -32.79 -17.39
N GLN A 380 -39.56 -31.89 -17.24
CA GLN A 380 -40.96 -32.28 -16.95
C GLN A 380 -41.57 -33.12 -18.08
N ASN A 381 -41.29 -32.79 -19.34
CA ASN A 381 -41.77 -33.56 -20.48
C ASN A 381 -41.12 -34.95 -20.57
N SER A 382 -39.83 -35.06 -20.26
CA SER A 382 -39.12 -36.35 -20.20
C SER A 382 -39.66 -37.24 -19.08
N ILE A 383 -39.86 -36.69 -17.88
CA ILE A 383 -40.44 -37.44 -16.74
C ILE A 383 -41.87 -37.89 -17.06
N ARG A 384 -42.70 -37.02 -17.65
CA ARG A 384 -44.07 -37.38 -18.08
C ARG A 384 -44.08 -38.48 -19.15
N LYS A 385 -43.09 -38.54 -20.04
CA LYS A 385 -42.95 -39.63 -21.00
C LYS A 385 -42.58 -40.94 -20.33
N ILE A 386 -41.65 -40.93 -19.37
CA ILE A 386 -41.21 -42.12 -18.62
C ILE A 386 -42.37 -42.70 -17.81
N ILE A 387 -43.15 -41.86 -17.11
CA ILE A 387 -44.32 -42.31 -16.32
C ILE A 387 -45.44 -42.85 -17.23
N ARG A 388 -45.56 -42.39 -18.49
CA ARG A 388 -46.53 -42.93 -19.46
C ARG A 388 -46.07 -44.22 -20.15
N SER A 389 -44.79 -44.57 -20.04
CA SER A 389 -44.20 -45.79 -20.60
C SER A 389 -44.00 -46.91 -19.59
N MET A 390 -44.26 -46.63 -18.31
CA MET A 390 -44.50 -47.60 -17.24
C MET A 390 -46.00 -47.82 -17.12
#